data_AF-A0A1Y2EKA8-F1
#
_entry.id   AF-A0A1Y2EKA8-F1
#
_cell.length_a   1.000
_cell.length_b   1.000
_cell.length_c   1.000
_cell.angle_alpha   90.00
_cell.angle_beta   90.00
_cell.angle_gamma   90.00
#
_symmetry.space_group_name_H-M   'P 1'
#
loop_
_entity.id
_entity.type
_entity.pdbx_description
1 polymer ?
#
loop_
_entity_poly.entity_id
_entity_poly.type
_entity_poly.pdbx_seq_one_letter_code
_entity_poly.pdbx_strand_id
1 'polypeptide(L)'
;DFELWGCLLDQLQRMHGDSGVWGLWYALWGRKCLFRIDSPPARLLWQTILDAAVRLNNEKFLDSVWIYAEWMNDIHDTKWPKLYTTIVSHFLSKHDHKNALRWHMRLTPNFYPGSETFANIIRQYSSDRVLNSSLTLHSLYVASPERNLYDILVPHLYNLGYEDLARGWRRICLRHNDEPKLHSLSRPFLRYMAGFWHEWGNAMSEQELIALERSNSEEVGNVQAEVSREFMNRVHGATFGISAKTYNDSLGARWFATSWVSLDTATSVIAALGIKQIGPLSLQSIALREGTAEGFMARLAHLEELRISIPDSSYVNTLRYFAKMRDEEFLFDILECDLHPDVFDDIKLHGRLMDSSAAAGNWSAYKALVGTRLATIDKTTGKAANMLLQTHILQGDYQGIQRVLDDMRALKITLNKELSNLMFKLILDKVPRHPKGNRPPKSLIDCISICRQLSSFDVPVPVICWKTILYCLGRLGRLNELHELCLELLDYYTKRRSARPGFVPVHLLDLPESMTEPVQDVENLMGLYIPSTTPPRLPSHPLFQLFDSKFQGSMTRWAFRRT
;
A
#
# COMPACT_ATOMS: atom_id res chain seq x y z
N ASP A 1 48.98 1.64 3.29
CA ASP A 1 48.40 2.81 3.96
C ASP A 1 47.21 3.31 3.15
N PHE A 2 45.99 3.10 3.64
CA PHE A 2 44.77 3.50 2.92
C PHE A 2 44.57 5.01 2.89
N GLU A 3 45.11 5.75 3.87
CA GLU A 3 44.97 7.21 3.94
C GLU A 3 45.80 7.87 2.84
N LEU A 4 47.04 7.43 2.67
CA LEU A 4 47.91 7.90 1.59
C LEU A 4 47.30 7.64 0.20
N TRP A 5 46.80 6.43 -0.06
CA TRP A 5 46.15 6.12 -1.34
C TRP A 5 44.85 6.90 -1.53
N GLY A 6 44.10 7.15 -0.45
CA GLY A 6 42.90 7.99 -0.46
C GLY A 6 43.21 9.44 -0.84
N CYS A 7 44.25 10.05 -0.25
CA CYS A 7 44.68 11.41 -0.59
C CYS A 7 45.13 11.52 -2.06
N LEU A 8 45.88 10.54 -2.57
CA LEU A 8 46.27 10.49 -3.97
C LEU A 8 45.08 10.33 -4.91
N LEU A 9 44.10 9.50 -4.53
CA LEU A 9 42.87 9.30 -5.29
C LEU A 9 42.06 10.59 -5.40
N ASP A 10 41.84 11.29 -4.29
CA ASP A 10 41.10 12.56 -4.26
C ASP A 10 41.81 13.64 -5.11
N GLN A 11 43.13 13.76 -4.99
CA GLN A 11 43.90 14.71 -5.79
C GLN A 11 43.82 14.40 -7.30
N LEU A 12 44.03 13.14 -7.70
CA LEU A 12 44.01 12.75 -9.11
C LEU A 12 42.60 12.80 -9.71
N GLN A 13 41.57 12.46 -8.93
CA GLN A 13 40.19 12.58 -9.35
C GLN A 13 39.80 14.04 -9.59
N ARG A 14 40.26 14.98 -8.74
CA ARG A 14 40.01 16.41 -8.94
C ARG A 14 40.72 16.97 -10.18
N MET A 15 41.94 16.52 -10.47
CA MET A 15 42.72 17.05 -11.60
C MET A 15 42.35 16.43 -12.94
N HIS A 16 42.03 15.13 -12.97
CA HIS A 16 41.91 14.36 -14.21
C HIS A 16 40.61 13.53 -14.30
N GLY A 17 39.66 13.75 -13.38
CA GLY A 17 38.39 13.02 -13.34
C GLY A 17 38.59 11.51 -13.20
N ASP A 18 37.68 10.73 -13.78
CA ASP A 18 37.71 9.27 -13.74
C ASP A 18 38.95 8.67 -14.46
N SER A 19 39.57 9.41 -15.40
CA SER A 19 40.82 8.98 -16.05
C SER A 19 42.02 9.02 -15.10
N GLY A 20 42.05 9.98 -14.17
CA GLY A 20 43.03 10.01 -13.08
C GLY A 20 42.92 8.81 -12.15
N VAL A 21 41.68 8.38 -11.87
CA VAL A 21 41.40 7.19 -11.05
C VAL A 21 41.91 5.92 -11.74
N TRP A 22 41.74 5.80 -13.06
CA TRP A 22 42.29 4.67 -13.83
C TRP A 22 43.83 4.61 -13.76
N GLY A 23 44.50 5.76 -13.91
CA GLY A 23 45.96 5.84 -13.79
C GLY A 23 46.46 5.40 -12.41
N LEU A 24 45.80 5.86 -11.34
CA LEU A 24 46.12 5.42 -9.98
C LEU A 24 45.85 3.94 -9.78
N TRP A 25 44.72 3.44 -10.29
CA TRP A 25 44.36 2.04 -10.22
C TRP A 25 45.42 1.13 -10.82
N TYR A 26 45.98 1.48 -11.98
CA TYR A 26 47.05 0.69 -12.60
C TYR A 26 48.30 0.60 -11.71
N ALA A 27 48.66 1.69 -11.02
CA ALA A 27 49.77 1.70 -10.07
C ALA A 27 49.48 0.88 -8.80
N LEU A 28 48.23 0.90 -8.32
CA LEU A 28 47.77 0.10 -7.19
C LEU A 28 47.73 -1.39 -7.55
N TRP A 29 47.21 -1.71 -8.73
CA TRP A 29 47.12 -3.05 -9.31
C TRP A 29 48.47 -3.76 -9.31
N GLY A 30 49.51 -3.09 -9.82
CA GLY A 30 50.85 -3.66 -9.91
C GLY A 30 51.49 -4.01 -8.57
N ARG A 31 51.01 -3.41 -7.47
CA ARG A 31 51.56 -3.60 -6.12
C ARG A 31 50.83 -4.65 -5.29
N LYS A 32 49.56 -4.99 -5.62
CA LYS A 32 48.71 -5.96 -4.91
C LYS A 32 48.84 -5.90 -3.37
N CYS A 33 48.79 -4.69 -2.82
CA CYS A 33 49.13 -4.45 -1.42
C CYS A 33 47.95 -4.04 -0.54
N LEU A 34 46.79 -3.75 -1.14
CA LEU A 34 45.56 -3.37 -0.41
C LEU A 34 44.48 -4.42 -0.61
N PHE A 35 43.92 -4.92 0.49
CA PHE A 35 42.83 -5.89 0.48
C PHE A 35 41.82 -5.68 1.62
N ARG A 36 42.12 -4.87 2.66
CA ARG A 36 41.21 -4.66 3.79
C ARG A 36 40.00 -3.79 3.42
N ILE A 37 38.87 -4.00 4.10
CA ILE A 37 37.60 -3.29 3.85
C ILE A 37 37.03 -2.63 5.12
N ASP A 38 37.46 -3.05 6.32
CA ASP A 38 36.78 -2.66 7.57
C ASP A 38 36.87 -1.16 7.88
N SER A 39 37.93 -0.50 7.41
CA SER A 39 38.14 0.92 7.66
C SER A 39 37.26 1.80 6.75
N PRO A 40 36.65 2.89 7.28
CA PRO A 40 35.96 3.88 6.48
C PRO A 40 36.74 4.39 5.24
N PRO A 41 38.06 4.71 5.32
CA PRO A 41 38.81 5.13 4.13
C PRO A 41 38.96 4.02 3.09
N ALA A 42 39.04 2.74 3.49
CA ALA A 42 39.08 1.63 2.54
C ALA A 42 37.76 1.51 1.76
N ARG A 43 36.61 1.59 2.45
CA ARG A 43 35.30 1.56 1.80
C ARG A 43 35.13 2.68 0.77
N LEU A 44 35.55 3.90 1.13
CA LEU A 44 35.48 5.05 0.22
C LEU A 44 36.38 4.86 -1.01
N LEU A 45 37.61 4.38 -0.79
CA LEU A 45 38.56 4.10 -1.87
C LEU A 45 37.99 3.09 -2.87
N TRP A 46 37.52 1.93 -2.40
CA TRP A 46 36.98 0.87 -3.23
C TRP A 46 35.72 1.31 -3.99
N GLN A 47 34.81 2.02 -3.33
CA GLN A 47 33.60 2.55 -3.98
C GLN A 47 33.97 3.54 -5.09
N THR A 48 34.91 4.45 -4.83
CA THR A 48 35.31 5.50 -5.78
C THR A 48 35.99 4.92 -7.03
N ILE A 49 36.85 3.90 -6.85
CA ILE A 49 37.48 3.18 -7.96
C ILE A 49 36.41 2.47 -8.81
N LEU A 50 35.46 1.78 -8.16
CA LEU A 50 34.40 1.06 -8.85
C LEU A 50 33.48 2.01 -9.63
N ASP A 51 33.05 3.10 -9.01
CA ASP A 51 32.19 4.10 -9.64
C ASP A 51 32.89 4.73 -10.86
N ALA A 52 34.19 5.04 -10.75
CA ALA A 52 34.97 5.55 -11.88
C ALA A 52 35.10 4.52 -13.01
N ALA A 53 35.37 3.24 -12.68
CA ALA A 53 35.49 2.17 -13.67
C ALA A 53 34.21 1.99 -14.50
N VAL A 54 33.08 2.07 -13.82
CA VAL A 54 31.75 1.94 -14.40
C VAL A 54 31.37 3.19 -15.23
N ARG A 55 31.64 4.40 -14.73
CA ARG A 55 31.35 5.66 -15.45
C ARG A 55 32.17 5.85 -16.72
N LEU A 56 33.46 5.52 -16.67
CA LEU A 56 34.39 5.68 -17.80
C LEU A 56 34.10 4.70 -18.94
N ASN A 57 33.28 3.67 -18.69
CA ASN A 57 32.84 2.67 -19.66
C ASN A 57 34.00 1.98 -20.40
N ASN A 58 35.15 1.86 -19.72
CA ASN A 58 36.33 1.20 -20.25
C ASN A 58 36.34 -0.26 -19.80
N GLU A 59 36.13 -1.17 -20.75
CA GLU A 59 36.07 -2.60 -20.50
C GLU A 59 37.33 -3.14 -19.82
N LYS A 60 38.51 -2.64 -20.21
CA LYS A 60 39.78 -3.05 -19.59
C LYS A 60 39.88 -2.63 -18.13
N PHE A 61 39.30 -1.47 -17.78
CA PHE A 61 39.26 -1.03 -16.40
C PHE A 61 38.37 -1.95 -15.58
N LEU A 62 37.12 -2.13 -16.01
CA LEU A 62 36.18 -2.95 -15.27
C LEU A 62 36.61 -4.42 -15.15
N ASP A 63 37.19 -4.99 -16.23
CA ASP A 63 37.78 -6.33 -16.20
C ASP A 63 38.93 -6.43 -15.21
N SER A 64 39.81 -5.42 -15.16
CA SER A 64 40.86 -5.41 -14.15
C SER A 64 40.26 -5.36 -12.74
N VAL A 65 39.32 -4.46 -12.43
CA VAL A 65 38.66 -4.39 -11.10
C VAL A 65 38.11 -5.74 -10.67
N TRP A 66 37.43 -6.46 -11.58
CA TRP A 66 36.95 -7.81 -11.30
C TRP A 66 38.08 -8.80 -10.99
N ILE A 67 39.14 -8.84 -11.80
CA ILE A 67 40.29 -9.73 -11.53
C ILE A 67 40.96 -9.39 -10.18
N TYR A 68 40.94 -8.11 -9.75
CA TYR A 68 41.45 -7.75 -8.41
C TYR A 68 40.57 -8.35 -7.34
N ALA A 69 39.26 -8.22 -7.52
CA ALA A 69 38.29 -8.67 -6.56
C ALA A 69 38.37 -10.18 -6.39
N GLU A 70 38.54 -10.93 -7.48
CA GLU A 70 38.82 -12.38 -7.44
C GLU A 70 40.09 -12.67 -6.64
N TRP A 71 41.19 -11.96 -6.92
CA TRP A 71 42.43 -12.12 -6.15
C TRP A 71 42.26 -11.80 -4.66
N MET A 72 41.49 -10.76 -4.31
CA MET A 72 41.18 -10.42 -2.91
C MET A 72 40.35 -11.52 -2.23
N ASN A 73 39.40 -12.10 -2.94
CA ASN A 73 38.55 -13.17 -2.44
C ASN A 73 39.35 -14.48 -2.26
N ASP A 74 40.13 -14.87 -3.27
CA ASP A 74 40.84 -16.15 -3.28
C ASP A 74 42.02 -16.20 -2.29
N ILE A 75 42.76 -15.09 -2.16
CA ILE A 75 43.99 -15.06 -1.34
C ILE A 75 43.71 -14.57 0.08
N HIS A 76 42.75 -13.66 0.25
CA HIS A 76 42.52 -12.95 1.51
C HIS A 76 41.11 -13.13 2.07
N ASP A 77 40.27 -13.97 1.46
CA ASP A 77 38.86 -14.20 1.84
C ASP A 77 38.07 -12.89 2.02
N THR A 78 38.43 -11.88 1.22
CA THR A 78 37.90 -10.52 1.36
C THR A 78 37.16 -10.11 0.10
N LYS A 79 35.83 -9.91 0.22
CA LYS A 79 34.95 -9.61 -0.93
C LYS A 79 34.84 -8.12 -1.19
N TRP A 80 35.14 -7.70 -2.42
CA TRP A 80 34.95 -6.31 -2.84
C TRP A 80 33.53 -5.80 -2.53
N PRO A 81 33.38 -4.66 -1.83
CA PRO A 81 32.08 -4.20 -1.36
C PRO A 81 31.21 -3.73 -2.52
N LYS A 82 29.94 -4.17 -2.57
CA LYS A 82 28.93 -3.73 -3.56
C LYS A 82 29.33 -3.91 -5.03
N LEU A 83 30.29 -4.80 -5.33
CA LEU A 83 30.80 -5.00 -6.70
C LEU A 83 29.67 -5.36 -7.68
N TYR A 84 28.91 -6.38 -7.34
CA TYR A 84 27.78 -6.84 -8.15
C TYR A 84 26.72 -5.76 -8.31
N THR A 85 26.30 -5.15 -7.20
CA THR A 85 25.15 -4.25 -7.20
C THR A 85 25.43 -3.00 -8.03
N THR A 86 26.63 -2.42 -7.93
CA THR A 86 27.03 -1.25 -8.72
C THR A 86 27.14 -1.57 -10.21
N ILE A 87 27.81 -2.68 -10.59
CA ILE A 87 28.04 -3.03 -11.99
C ILE A 87 26.73 -3.37 -12.70
N VAL A 88 25.94 -4.30 -12.14
CA VAL A 88 24.69 -4.75 -12.77
C VAL A 88 23.67 -3.63 -12.83
N SER A 89 23.50 -2.86 -11.75
CA SER A 89 22.57 -1.71 -11.74
C SER A 89 22.97 -0.65 -12.77
N HIS A 90 24.27 -0.40 -12.96
CA HIS A 90 24.72 0.54 -13.98
C HIS A 90 24.31 0.13 -15.39
N PHE A 91 24.58 -1.12 -15.79
CA PHE A 91 24.21 -1.59 -17.12
C PHE A 91 22.69 -1.67 -17.31
N LEU A 92 21.94 -2.01 -16.26
CA LEU A 92 20.48 -1.92 -16.27
C LEU A 92 20.00 -0.48 -16.49
N SER A 93 20.57 0.49 -15.78
CA SER A 93 20.22 1.92 -15.91
C SER A 93 20.53 2.51 -17.30
N LYS A 94 21.51 1.95 -18.02
CA LYS A 94 21.84 2.32 -19.41
C LYS A 94 21.10 1.48 -20.46
N HIS A 95 20.24 0.56 -20.03
CA HIS A 95 19.58 -0.44 -20.89
C HIS A 95 20.57 -1.29 -21.72
N ASP A 96 21.79 -1.51 -21.23
CA ASP A 96 22.79 -2.36 -21.89
C ASP A 96 22.58 -3.82 -21.46
N HIS A 97 21.62 -4.47 -22.12
CA HIS A 97 21.17 -5.83 -21.81
C HIS A 97 22.30 -6.87 -21.88
N LYS A 98 23.19 -6.73 -22.88
CA LYS A 98 24.27 -7.69 -23.13
C LYS A 98 25.29 -7.65 -22.00
N ASN A 99 25.72 -6.46 -21.60
CA ASN A 99 26.68 -6.32 -20.52
C ASN A 99 26.07 -6.63 -19.15
N ALA A 100 24.80 -6.29 -18.91
CA ALA A 100 24.10 -6.68 -17.69
C ALA A 100 24.11 -8.21 -17.47
N LEU A 101 23.77 -9.00 -18.51
CA LEU A 101 23.78 -10.47 -18.42
C LEU A 101 25.19 -11.05 -18.33
N ARG A 102 26.15 -10.52 -19.09
CA ARG A 102 27.55 -10.95 -19.04
C ARG A 102 28.12 -10.77 -17.63
N TRP A 103 27.93 -9.59 -17.04
CA TRP A 103 28.44 -9.29 -15.70
C TRP A 103 27.68 -10.04 -14.62
N HIS A 104 26.38 -10.26 -14.78
CA HIS A 104 25.62 -11.15 -13.89
C HIS A 104 26.25 -12.55 -13.86
N MET A 105 26.42 -13.20 -15.01
CA MET A 105 26.99 -14.56 -15.06
C MET A 105 28.43 -14.61 -14.53
N ARG A 106 29.21 -13.55 -14.76
CA ARG A 106 30.60 -13.46 -14.30
C ARG A 106 30.72 -13.26 -12.78
N LEU A 107 29.83 -12.45 -12.18
CA LEU A 107 29.94 -12.07 -10.76
C LEU A 107 29.17 -13.00 -9.82
N THR A 108 28.13 -13.69 -10.30
CA THR A 108 27.31 -14.58 -9.47
C THR A 108 28.10 -15.66 -8.71
N PRO A 109 29.14 -16.32 -9.25
CA PRO A 109 29.85 -17.37 -8.51
C PRO A 109 30.47 -16.91 -7.18
N ASN A 110 31.13 -15.74 -7.16
CA ASN A 110 31.93 -15.29 -6.00
C ASN A 110 31.38 -14.02 -5.32
N PHE A 111 30.62 -13.20 -6.05
CA PHE A 111 30.14 -11.88 -5.61
C PHE A 111 28.61 -11.73 -5.66
N TYR A 112 27.86 -12.84 -5.62
CA TYR A 112 26.40 -12.76 -5.53
C TYR A 112 25.96 -11.91 -4.33
N PRO A 113 25.04 -10.94 -4.50
CA PRO A 113 24.73 -9.95 -3.48
C PRO A 113 23.76 -10.46 -2.40
N GLY A 114 23.36 -11.73 -2.46
CA GLY A 114 22.31 -12.33 -1.64
C GLY A 114 20.91 -12.12 -2.24
N SER A 115 19.95 -12.95 -1.79
CA SER A 115 18.58 -13.00 -2.31
C SER A 115 17.84 -11.67 -2.16
N GLU A 116 17.91 -11.05 -0.99
CA GLU A 116 17.24 -9.78 -0.70
C GLU A 116 17.77 -8.63 -1.58
N THR A 117 19.09 -8.47 -1.63
CA THR A 117 19.72 -7.41 -2.43
C THR A 117 19.46 -7.61 -3.92
N PHE A 118 19.52 -8.84 -4.41
CA PHE A 118 19.18 -9.15 -5.80
C PHE A 118 17.71 -8.83 -6.11
N ALA A 119 16.79 -9.24 -5.23
CA ALA A 119 15.37 -8.94 -5.37
C ALA A 119 15.11 -7.43 -5.40
N ASN A 120 15.81 -6.65 -4.57
CA ASN A 120 15.72 -5.18 -4.57
C ASN A 120 16.18 -4.56 -5.89
N ILE A 121 17.23 -5.07 -6.52
CA ILE A 121 17.67 -4.62 -7.86
C ILE A 121 16.57 -4.90 -8.88
N ILE A 122 16.08 -6.15 -8.96
CA ILE A 122 15.03 -6.50 -9.93
C ILE A 122 13.77 -5.65 -9.68
N ARG A 123 13.39 -5.45 -8.42
CA ARG A 123 12.26 -4.61 -8.02
C ARG A 123 12.44 -3.16 -8.48
N GLN A 124 13.61 -2.56 -8.28
CA GLN A 124 13.91 -1.19 -8.69
C GLN A 124 13.69 -0.97 -10.19
N TYR A 125 14.08 -1.94 -11.01
CA TYR A 125 13.96 -1.85 -12.47
C TYR A 125 12.68 -2.49 -13.02
N SER A 126 11.87 -3.13 -12.19
CA SER A 126 10.69 -3.90 -12.61
C SER A 126 9.58 -3.07 -13.28
N SER A 127 9.56 -1.76 -13.07
CA SER A 127 8.60 -0.84 -13.69
C SER A 127 9.09 -0.24 -15.02
N ASP A 128 10.35 -0.51 -15.39
CA ASP A 128 10.97 0.02 -16.60
C ASP A 128 10.45 -0.70 -17.85
N ARG A 129 9.80 0.05 -18.76
CA ARG A 129 9.20 -0.53 -19.96
C ARG A 129 10.23 -1.14 -20.91
N VAL A 130 11.39 -0.51 -21.06
CA VAL A 130 12.44 -0.97 -22.00
C VAL A 130 13.04 -2.28 -21.50
N LEU A 131 13.36 -2.35 -20.21
CA LEU A 131 13.91 -3.56 -19.60
C LEU A 131 12.91 -4.72 -19.61
N ASN A 132 11.62 -4.46 -19.38
CA ASN A 132 10.58 -5.48 -19.49
C ASN A 132 10.38 -5.98 -20.93
N SER A 133 10.38 -5.08 -21.92
CA SER A 133 10.26 -5.47 -23.33
C SER A 133 11.43 -6.31 -23.81
N SER A 134 12.64 -6.03 -23.34
CA SER A 134 13.86 -6.81 -23.66
C SER A 134 13.96 -8.16 -22.94
N LEU A 135 13.07 -8.45 -21.98
CA LEU A 135 13.11 -9.61 -21.08
C LEU A 135 14.40 -9.73 -20.26
N THR A 136 15.22 -8.68 -20.18
CA THR A 136 16.52 -8.71 -19.48
C THR A 136 16.40 -9.10 -18.01
N LEU A 137 15.42 -8.54 -17.31
CA LEU A 137 15.18 -8.86 -15.89
C LEU A 137 14.75 -10.33 -15.71
N HIS A 138 13.99 -10.87 -16.66
CA HIS A 138 13.63 -12.29 -16.65
C HIS A 138 14.87 -13.17 -16.86
N SER A 139 15.73 -12.82 -17.81
CA SER A 139 16.99 -13.56 -18.03
C SER A 139 17.91 -13.52 -16.82
N LEU A 140 18.01 -12.39 -16.12
CA LEU A 140 18.75 -12.28 -14.86
C LEU A 140 18.16 -13.18 -13.77
N TYR A 141 16.83 -13.21 -13.65
CA TYR A 141 16.14 -14.08 -12.68
C TYR A 141 16.38 -15.56 -12.98
N VAL A 142 16.25 -15.99 -14.24
CA VAL A 142 16.47 -17.38 -14.66
C VAL A 142 17.91 -17.83 -14.39
N ALA A 143 18.89 -16.94 -14.65
CA ALA A 143 20.31 -17.21 -14.43
C ALA A 143 20.76 -17.08 -12.96
N SER A 144 19.91 -16.52 -12.10
CA SER A 144 20.18 -16.41 -10.66
C SER A 144 20.11 -17.78 -9.97
N PRO A 145 20.84 -18.02 -8.87
CA PRO A 145 20.68 -19.22 -8.04
C PRO A 145 19.42 -19.18 -7.16
N GLU A 146 18.91 -17.99 -6.83
CA GLU A 146 17.81 -17.82 -5.87
C GLU A 146 16.42 -17.87 -6.53
N ARG A 147 15.46 -18.50 -5.85
CA ARG A 147 14.05 -18.63 -6.24
C ARG A 147 13.18 -18.22 -5.06
N ASN A 148 12.78 -16.95 -4.98
CA ASN A 148 11.97 -16.37 -3.90
C ASN A 148 11.51 -14.93 -4.27
N LEU A 149 11.31 -14.64 -5.56
CA LEU A 149 10.98 -13.29 -6.04
C LEU A 149 9.47 -13.10 -6.23
N TYR A 150 8.68 -14.17 -6.22
CA TYR A 150 7.22 -14.11 -6.36
C TYR A 150 6.60 -13.11 -5.37
N ASP A 151 6.83 -13.32 -4.08
CA ASP A 151 6.24 -12.54 -2.98
C ASP A 151 6.77 -11.10 -2.89
N ILE A 152 7.81 -10.76 -3.66
CA ILE A 152 8.39 -9.43 -3.71
C ILE A 152 7.88 -8.67 -4.93
N LEU A 153 7.99 -9.28 -6.13
CA LEU A 153 7.73 -8.60 -7.39
C LEU A 153 6.25 -8.54 -7.74
N VAL A 154 5.53 -9.66 -7.60
CA VAL A 154 4.11 -9.74 -7.98
C VAL A 154 3.27 -8.73 -7.19
N PRO A 155 3.31 -8.69 -5.83
CA PRO A 155 2.55 -7.71 -5.09
C PRO A 155 3.06 -6.28 -5.30
N HIS A 156 4.36 -6.06 -5.48
CA HIS A 156 4.90 -4.73 -5.77
C HIS A 156 4.35 -4.15 -7.07
N LEU A 157 4.42 -4.90 -8.17
CA LEU A 157 3.94 -4.48 -9.48
C LEU A 157 2.42 -4.32 -9.50
N TYR A 158 1.69 -5.23 -8.86
CA TYR A 158 0.25 -5.09 -8.69
C TYR A 158 -0.07 -3.81 -7.93
N ASN A 159 0.64 -3.52 -6.83
CA ASN A 159 0.36 -2.33 -6.03
C ASN A 159 0.59 -1.00 -6.77
N LEU A 160 1.46 -0.98 -7.78
CA LEU A 160 1.67 0.14 -8.71
C LEU A 160 0.60 0.25 -9.81
N GLY A 161 -0.32 -0.71 -9.91
CA GLY A 161 -1.34 -0.78 -10.96
C GLY A 161 -0.85 -1.44 -12.26
N TYR A 162 0.36 -2.01 -12.27
CA TYR A 162 0.93 -2.70 -13.44
C TYR A 162 0.53 -4.18 -13.47
N GLU A 163 -0.77 -4.42 -13.64
CA GLU A 163 -1.36 -5.76 -13.65
C GLU A 163 -0.74 -6.68 -14.72
N ASP A 164 -0.49 -6.16 -15.93
CA ASP A 164 0.08 -6.94 -17.03
C ASP A 164 1.47 -7.47 -16.67
N LEU A 165 2.30 -6.63 -16.04
CA LEU A 165 3.64 -6.99 -15.60
C LEU A 165 3.58 -7.97 -14.43
N ALA A 166 2.69 -7.76 -13.46
CA ALA A 166 2.50 -8.68 -12.35
C ALA A 166 2.10 -10.09 -12.83
N ARG A 167 1.19 -10.19 -13.81
CA ARG A 167 0.83 -11.46 -14.46
C ARG A 167 2.00 -12.09 -15.21
N GLY A 168 2.81 -11.28 -15.91
CA GLY A 168 4.01 -11.73 -16.60
C GLY A 168 5.01 -12.38 -15.63
N TRP A 169 5.32 -11.69 -14.54
CA TRP A 169 6.21 -12.17 -13.49
C TRP A 169 5.67 -13.40 -12.76
N ARG A 170 4.37 -13.44 -12.42
CA ARG A 170 3.71 -14.64 -11.87
C ARG A 170 4.01 -15.87 -12.73
N ARG A 171 3.77 -15.78 -14.05
CA ARG A 171 3.97 -16.92 -14.96
C ARG A 171 5.41 -17.42 -14.96
N ILE A 172 6.37 -16.51 -14.86
CA ILE A 172 7.80 -16.84 -14.87
C ILE A 172 8.20 -17.48 -13.54
N CYS A 173 7.81 -16.89 -12.41
CA CYS A 173 8.06 -17.45 -11.09
C CYS A 173 7.50 -18.88 -10.97
N LEU A 174 6.22 -19.09 -11.32
CA LEU A 174 5.59 -20.42 -11.28
C LEU A 174 6.30 -21.44 -12.19
N ARG A 175 6.75 -21.04 -13.38
CA ARG A 175 7.51 -21.94 -14.28
C ARG A 175 8.84 -22.40 -13.65
N HIS A 176 9.38 -21.62 -12.73
CA HIS A 176 10.63 -21.90 -12.03
C HIS A 176 10.41 -22.37 -10.58
N ASN A 177 9.21 -22.86 -10.25
CA ASN A 177 8.83 -23.35 -8.91
C ASN A 177 9.04 -22.30 -7.79
N ASP A 178 8.91 -21.01 -8.13
CA ASP A 178 8.86 -19.90 -7.18
C ASP A 178 7.39 -19.54 -6.98
N GLU A 179 6.82 -20.03 -5.89
CA GLU A 179 5.41 -19.99 -5.55
C GLU A 179 5.17 -19.09 -4.32
N PRO A 180 3.95 -18.56 -4.12
CA PRO A 180 3.67 -17.69 -2.98
C PRO A 180 3.73 -18.44 -1.65
N LYS A 181 4.25 -17.75 -0.63
CA LYS A 181 4.24 -18.27 0.75
C LYS A 181 2.84 -18.16 1.36
N LEU A 182 2.62 -18.92 2.45
CA LEU A 182 1.35 -19.07 3.18
C LEU A 182 0.71 -17.75 3.64
N HIS A 183 1.48 -16.66 3.73
CA HIS A 183 1.03 -15.31 4.07
C HIS A 183 1.52 -14.27 3.07
N SER A 184 1.35 -14.57 1.78
CA SER A 184 1.84 -13.71 0.71
C SER A 184 1.07 -12.39 0.62
N LEU A 185 1.81 -11.29 0.47
CA LEU A 185 1.28 -9.97 0.10
C LEU A 185 0.61 -9.98 -1.30
N SER A 186 0.76 -11.05 -2.08
CA SER A 186 0.12 -11.23 -3.39
C SER A 186 -1.38 -11.55 -3.30
N ARG A 187 -1.93 -11.78 -2.11
CA ARG A 187 -3.35 -12.12 -1.92
C ARG A 187 -4.34 -11.18 -2.63
N PRO A 188 -4.20 -9.84 -2.60
CA PRO A 188 -5.10 -8.94 -3.35
C PRO A 188 -5.04 -9.17 -4.86
N PHE A 189 -3.87 -9.48 -5.40
CA PHE A 189 -3.67 -9.82 -6.81
C PHE A 189 -4.31 -11.17 -7.15
N LEU A 190 -4.11 -12.19 -6.32
CA LEU A 190 -4.70 -13.52 -6.51
C LEU A 190 -6.24 -13.46 -6.49
N ARG A 191 -6.84 -12.68 -5.58
CA ARG A 191 -8.30 -12.47 -5.56
C ARG A 191 -8.80 -11.80 -6.83
N TYR A 192 -8.10 -10.76 -7.28
CA TYR A 192 -8.41 -10.10 -8.54
C TYR A 192 -8.33 -11.08 -9.73
N MET A 193 -7.30 -11.92 -9.78
CA MET A 193 -7.14 -12.95 -10.81
C MET A 193 -8.28 -13.97 -10.78
N ALA A 194 -8.63 -14.48 -9.60
CA ALA A 194 -9.74 -15.43 -9.43
C ALA A 194 -11.10 -14.83 -9.84
N GLY A 195 -11.30 -13.53 -9.62
CA GLY A 195 -12.58 -12.85 -9.93
C GLY A 195 -12.74 -12.43 -11.39
N PHE A 196 -11.71 -11.86 -12.02
CA PHE A 196 -11.82 -11.28 -13.36
C PHE A 196 -11.35 -12.23 -14.47
N TRP A 197 -10.57 -13.26 -14.12
CA TRP A 197 -9.92 -14.14 -15.08
C TRP A 197 -10.19 -15.62 -14.79
N HIS A 198 -11.45 -16.05 -14.95
CA HIS A 198 -11.87 -17.44 -14.66
C HIS A 198 -11.04 -18.52 -15.36
N GLU A 199 -10.60 -18.30 -16.61
CA GLU A 199 -9.74 -19.23 -17.35
C GLU A 199 -8.37 -19.45 -16.66
N TRP A 200 -7.88 -18.46 -15.92
CA TRP A 200 -6.61 -18.54 -15.17
C TRP A 200 -6.80 -18.82 -13.69
N GLY A 201 -7.97 -18.53 -13.11
CA GLY A 201 -8.35 -19.00 -11.78
C GLY A 201 -8.28 -20.54 -11.69
N ASN A 202 -8.62 -21.23 -12.78
CA ASN A 202 -8.50 -22.68 -12.90
C ASN A 202 -7.04 -23.18 -13.09
N ALA A 203 -6.09 -22.27 -13.33
CA ALA A 203 -4.66 -22.54 -13.49
C ALA A 203 -3.84 -21.96 -12.31
N MET A 204 -4.48 -21.78 -11.15
CA MET A 204 -3.79 -21.47 -9.91
C MET A 204 -3.10 -22.71 -9.36
N SER A 205 -1.88 -22.56 -8.84
CA SER A 205 -1.20 -23.66 -8.17
C SER A 205 -1.85 -23.95 -6.81
N GLU A 206 -1.59 -25.13 -6.27
CA GLU A 206 -2.11 -25.52 -4.95
C GLU A 206 -1.69 -24.51 -3.86
N GLN A 207 -0.45 -23.99 -3.94
CA GLN A 207 0.03 -22.97 -3.00
C GLN A 207 -0.69 -21.62 -3.17
N GLU A 208 -1.06 -21.23 -4.40
CA GLU A 208 -1.87 -20.04 -4.65
C GLU A 208 -3.29 -20.17 -4.09
N LEU A 209 -3.89 -21.36 -4.18
CA LEU A 209 -5.19 -21.66 -3.57
C LEU A 209 -5.11 -21.63 -2.04
N ILE A 210 -4.09 -22.25 -1.45
CA ILE A 210 -3.86 -22.22 0.00
C ILE A 210 -3.66 -20.78 0.49
N ALA A 211 -2.92 -19.94 -0.26
CA ALA A 211 -2.74 -18.52 0.05
C ALA A 211 -4.05 -17.70 -0.05
N LEU A 212 -5.04 -18.17 -0.81
CA LEU A 212 -6.36 -17.55 -0.92
C LEU A 212 -7.32 -18.00 0.20
N GLU A 213 -7.36 -19.30 0.51
CA GLU A 213 -8.41 -19.99 1.29
C GLU A 213 -8.40 -19.73 2.80
N ARG A 214 -7.26 -19.42 3.44
CA ARG A 214 -7.20 -19.25 4.91
C ARG A 214 -7.75 -17.92 5.44
N SER A 215 -8.99 -17.58 5.08
CA SER A 215 -9.85 -16.66 5.85
C SER A 215 -11.13 -17.29 6.41
N ASN A 216 -11.50 -18.53 6.02
CA ASN A 216 -12.80 -19.10 6.41
C ASN A 216 -12.72 -20.33 7.35
N SER A 217 -11.53 -20.75 7.77
CA SER A 217 -11.36 -21.79 8.79
C SER A 217 -10.81 -21.21 10.08
N GLU A 218 -11.74 -20.71 10.92
CA GLU A 218 -11.61 -20.93 12.35
C GLU A 218 -11.61 -22.44 12.61
N GLU A 219 -10.43 -23.06 12.52
CA GLU A 219 -10.07 -24.08 13.49
C GLU A 219 -8.78 -23.61 14.15
N VAL A 220 -8.85 -23.52 15.48
CA VAL A 220 -7.72 -23.46 16.40
C VAL A 220 -6.93 -24.76 16.23
N GLY A 221 -6.25 -24.89 15.10
CA GLY A 221 -5.26 -25.91 14.83
C GLY A 221 -3.96 -25.40 15.38
N ASN A 222 -3.77 -25.60 16.69
CA ASN A 222 -2.53 -25.60 17.46
C ASN A 222 -1.24 -25.41 16.62
N VAL A 223 -0.98 -24.19 16.13
CA VAL A 223 0.37 -23.78 15.75
C VAL A 223 1.01 -23.35 17.06
N GLN A 224 1.48 -24.37 17.76
CA GLN A 224 2.41 -24.23 18.85
C GLN A 224 3.70 -23.66 18.24
N ALA A 225 3.75 -22.34 18.05
CA ALA A 225 5.01 -21.64 18.14
C ALA A 225 5.63 -22.12 19.45
N GLU A 226 6.85 -22.65 19.42
CA GLU A 226 7.60 -23.08 20.60
C GLU A 226 7.86 -21.88 21.51
N VAL A 227 6.81 -21.43 22.19
CA VAL A 227 6.89 -20.62 23.38
C VAL A 227 7.11 -21.64 24.48
N SER A 228 8.37 -21.72 24.97
CA SER A 228 8.80 -22.68 25.99
C SER A 228 7.73 -22.83 27.06
N ARG A 229 7.42 -24.07 27.46
CA ARG A 229 6.53 -24.37 28.61
C ARG A 229 6.91 -23.60 29.87
N GLU A 230 8.19 -23.23 29.99
CA GLU A 230 8.75 -22.36 31.03
C GLU A 230 8.22 -20.91 30.97
N PHE A 231 7.89 -20.40 29.79
CA PHE A 231 7.34 -19.07 29.55
C PHE A 231 5.84 -19.01 29.87
N MET A 232 5.07 -20.04 29.47
CA MET A 232 3.67 -20.21 29.90
C MET A 232 3.56 -20.34 31.43
N ASN A 233 4.49 -21.05 32.07
CA ASN A 233 4.55 -21.15 33.53
C ASN A 233 4.98 -19.83 34.22
N ARG A 234 5.76 -18.96 33.56
CA ARG A 234 6.16 -17.65 34.12
C ARG A 234 5.05 -16.60 34.06
N VAL A 235 4.17 -16.68 33.06
CA VAL A 235 2.98 -15.81 32.96
C VAL A 235 1.85 -16.34 33.84
N HIS A 236 1.79 -17.65 34.10
CA HIS A 236 0.91 -18.28 35.09
C HIS A 236 1.51 -18.25 36.51
N GLY A 237 1.61 -17.05 37.07
CA GLY A 237 1.80 -16.88 38.51
C GLY A 237 0.67 -17.53 39.31
N ALA A 238 0.97 -18.73 39.80
CA ALA A 238 0.36 -19.47 40.92
C ALA A 238 -1.07 -20.01 40.76
N THR A 239 -1.18 -21.28 40.37
CA THR A 239 -1.76 -22.42 41.14
C THR A 239 -3.13 -22.27 41.86
N PHE A 240 -3.90 -21.20 41.69
CA PHE A 240 -5.19 -21.04 42.36
C PHE A 240 -6.23 -20.43 41.41
N GLY A 241 -7.32 -21.18 41.18
CA GLY A 241 -8.36 -20.86 40.20
C GLY A 241 -9.00 -19.48 40.37
N ILE A 242 -8.79 -18.60 39.38
CA ILE A 242 -9.41 -17.28 39.28
C ILE A 242 -9.98 -17.14 37.85
N SER A 243 -11.24 -16.72 37.76
CA SER A 243 -11.91 -16.44 36.48
C SER A 243 -11.20 -15.30 35.72
N ALA A 244 -11.34 -15.28 34.38
CA ALA A 244 -10.64 -14.35 33.48
C ALA A 244 -10.61 -12.91 34.00
N LYS A 245 -9.44 -12.46 34.49
CA LYS A 245 -9.22 -11.07 34.90
C LYS A 245 -9.22 -10.16 33.67
N THR A 246 -9.91 -9.03 33.81
CA THR A 246 -9.88 -7.88 32.90
C THR A 246 -8.44 -7.47 32.59
N TYR A 247 -8.14 -7.32 31.29
CA TYR A 247 -6.85 -6.85 30.79
C TYR A 247 -6.39 -5.58 31.51
N ASN A 248 -5.13 -5.56 31.98
CA ASN A 248 -4.51 -4.40 32.61
C ASN A 248 -3.62 -3.68 31.58
N ASP A 249 -4.07 -2.50 31.16
CA ASP A 249 -3.41 -1.72 30.11
C ASP A 249 -1.98 -1.28 30.48
N SER A 250 -1.70 -1.03 31.76
CA SER A 250 -0.34 -0.67 32.21
C SER A 250 0.67 -1.82 32.03
N LEU A 251 0.22 -3.07 32.16
CA LEU A 251 1.05 -4.26 31.92
C LEU A 251 1.20 -4.50 30.41
N GLY A 252 0.14 -4.26 29.65
CA GLY A 252 0.15 -4.29 28.18
C GLY A 252 1.14 -3.28 27.58
N ALA A 253 1.11 -2.03 28.04
CA ALA A 253 2.00 -0.97 27.60
C ALA A 253 3.47 -1.33 27.79
N ARG A 254 3.82 -1.80 28.99
CA ARG A 254 5.18 -2.27 29.29
C ARG A 254 5.63 -3.41 28.38
N TRP A 255 4.71 -4.31 28.05
CA TRP A 255 5.01 -5.44 27.17
C TRP A 255 5.23 -4.98 25.72
N PHE A 256 4.38 -4.10 25.19
CA PHE A 256 4.58 -3.55 23.84
C PHE A 256 5.84 -2.70 23.72
N ALA A 257 6.21 -1.99 24.80
CA ALA A 257 7.45 -1.23 24.88
C ALA A 257 8.73 -2.11 24.88
N THR A 258 8.62 -3.43 25.15
CA THR A 258 9.80 -4.29 25.25
C THR A 258 10.27 -4.76 23.86
N SER A 259 11.48 -4.36 23.44
CA SER A 259 11.99 -4.61 22.07
C SER A 259 12.44 -6.05 21.76
N TRP A 260 12.42 -6.95 22.75
CA TRP A 260 12.95 -8.32 22.64
C TRP A 260 12.14 -9.30 21.74
N VAL A 261 10.92 -8.94 21.36
CA VAL A 261 10.04 -9.74 20.46
C VAL A 261 9.33 -8.79 19.50
N SER A 262 9.21 -9.09 18.21
CA SER A 262 8.54 -8.22 17.22
C SER A 262 7.10 -7.86 17.60
N LEU A 263 6.59 -6.73 17.08
CA LEU A 263 5.22 -6.30 17.31
C LEU A 263 4.21 -7.33 16.79
N ASP A 264 4.48 -7.98 15.64
CA ASP A 264 3.60 -9.02 15.08
C ASP A 264 3.47 -10.25 16.00
N THR A 265 4.58 -10.65 16.61
CA THR A 265 4.56 -11.75 17.59
C THR A 265 3.86 -11.31 18.88
N ALA A 266 4.05 -10.07 19.32
CA ALA A 266 3.38 -9.54 20.50
C ALA A 266 1.84 -9.46 20.31
N THR A 267 1.36 -8.98 19.16
CA THR A 267 -0.08 -8.91 18.84
C THR A 267 -0.69 -10.29 18.70
N SER A 268 0.01 -11.23 18.06
CA SER A 268 -0.43 -12.62 17.90
C SER A 268 -0.57 -13.35 19.25
N VAL A 269 0.36 -13.12 20.18
CA VAL A 269 0.30 -13.69 21.53
C VAL A 269 -0.86 -13.11 22.34
N ILE A 270 -1.12 -11.81 22.24
CA ILE A 270 -2.25 -11.16 22.93
C ILE A 270 -3.60 -11.66 22.40
N ALA A 271 -3.71 -11.86 21.09
CA ALA A 271 -4.87 -12.50 20.47
C ALA A 271 -5.03 -13.95 20.96
N ALA A 272 -3.95 -14.73 21.02
CA ALA A 272 -3.96 -16.11 21.53
C ALA A 272 -4.33 -16.22 23.02
N LEU A 273 -4.05 -15.18 23.82
CA LEU A 273 -4.46 -15.06 25.21
C LEU A 273 -5.94 -14.66 25.39
N GLY A 274 -6.68 -14.45 24.30
CA GLY A 274 -8.10 -14.12 24.33
C GLY A 274 -8.40 -12.70 24.79
N ILE A 275 -7.44 -11.78 24.70
CA ILE A 275 -7.62 -10.37 25.04
C ILE A 275 -8.43 -9.69 23.93
N LYS A 276 -9.61 -9.19 24.27
CA LYS A 276 -10.56 -8.59 23.30
C LYS A 276 -10.42 -7.08 23.13
N GLN A 277 -9.67 -6.42 24.01
CA GLN A 277 -9.51 -4.97 23.99
C GLN A 277 -8.14 -4.56 24.57
N ILE A 278 -7.44 -3.65 23.91
CA ILE A 278 -6.24 -2.98 24.43
C ILE A 278 -6.58 -1.56 24.86
N GLY A 279 -5.87 -0.97 25.83
CA GLY A 279 -6.13 0.40 26.26
C GLY A 279 -5.19 1.44 25.64
N PRO A 280 -5.37 2.72 26.00
CA PRO A 280 -4.63 3.85 25.41
C PRO A 280 -3.11 3.82 25.63
N LEU A 281 -2.62 3.31 26.77
CA LEU A 281 -1.18 3.24 27.09
C LEU A 281 -0.49 2.14 26.28
N SER A 282 -1.18 1.01 26.09
CA SER A 282 -0.70 -0.05 25.19
C SER A 282 -0.60 0.46 23.77
N LEU A 283 -1.60 1.22 23.32
CA LEU A 283 -1.59 1.82 21.99
C LEU A 283 -0.47 2.86 21.83
N GLN A 284 -0.20 3.69 22.85
CA GLN A 284 0.93 4.62 22.85
C GLN A 284 2.27 3.90 22.68
N SER A 285 2.46 2.80 23.40
CA SER A 285 3.68 1.99 23.33
C SER A 285 3.86 1.32 21.97
N ILE A 286 2.76 0.91 21.34
CA ILE A 286 2.75 0.40 19.97
C ILE A 286 3.13 1.50 18.98
N ALA A 287 2.53 2.69 19.10
CA ALA A 287 2.76 3.82 18.20
C ALA A 287 4.22 4.31 18.25
N LEU A 288 4.78 4.46 19.46
CA LEU A 288 6.19 4.80 19.67
C LEU A 288 7.14 3.78 19.01
N ARG A 289 6.74 2.52 18.96
CA ARG A 289 7.56 1.42 18.44
C ARG A 289 7.46 1.22 16.93
N GLU A 290 6.33 1.56 16.32
CA GLU A 290 6.18 1.63 14.85
C GLU A 290 7.00 2.77 14.24
N GLY A 291 7.21 3.86 14.99
CA GLY A 291 8.15 4.93 14.62
C GLY A 291 7.76 5.75 13.39
N THR A 292 6.58 5.51 12.80
CA THR A 292 6.03 6.28 11.66
C THR A 292 4.51 6.34 11.73
N ALA A 293 3.90 7.38 11.14
CA ALA A 293 2.45 7.48 11.04
C ALA A 293 1.85 6.33 10.20
N GLU A 294 2.54 5.92 9.12
CA GLU A 294 2.12 4.81 8.26
C GLU A 294 2.21 3.46 8.99
N GLY A 295 3.28 3.20 9.74
CA GLY A 295 3.43 1.99 10.56
C GLY A 295 2.36 1.90 11.65
N PHE A 296 2.07 3.01 12.33
CA PHE A 296 1.00 3.07 13.32
C PHE A 296 -0.38 2.76 12.72
N MET A 297 -0.70 3.35 11.56
CA MET A 297 -1.97 3.07 10.85
C MET A 297 -2.07 1.62 10.37
N ALA A 298 -0.99 1.04 9.85
CA ALA A 298 -0.94 -0.37 9.46
C ALA A 298 -1.16 -1.29 10.68
N ARG A 299 -0.59 -0.92 11.83
CA ARG A 299 -0.75 -1.67 13.07
C ARG A 299 -2.15 -1.60 13.65
N LEU A 300 -2.82 -0.46 13.54
CA LEU A 300 -4.25 -0.33 13.89
C LEU A 300 -5.11 -1.30 13.07
N ALA A 301 -4.90 -1.34 11.75
CA ALA A 301 -5.62 -2.26 10.87
C ALA A 301 -5.35 -3.73 11.25
N HIS A 302 -4.09 -4.07 11.57
CA HIS A 302 -3.73 -5.42 11.99
C HIS A 302 -4.37 -5.84 13.33
N LEU A 303 -4.49 -4.92 14.30
CA LEU A 303 -5.20 -5.18 15.56
C LEU A 303 -6.70 -5.43 15.33
N GLU A 304 -7.31 -4.68 14.41
CA GLU A 304 -8.71 -4.87 14.00
C GLU A 304 -8.90 -6.24 13.30
N GLU A 305 -7.97 -6.65 12.43
CA GLU A 305 -7.96 -7.99 11.81
C GLU A 305 -7.92 -9.13 12.85
N LEU A 306 -7.21 -8.92 13.96
CA LEU A 306 -7.13 -9.86 15.08
C LEU A 306 -8.33 -9.78 16.04
N ARG A 307 -9.36 -9.00 15.72
CA ARG A 307 -10.55 -8.73 16.55
C ARG A 307 -10.20 -8.13 17.93
N ILE A 308 -9.11 -7.38 18.02
CA ILE A 308 -8.73 -6.63 19.23
C ILE A 308 -9.32 -5.23 19.13
N SER A 309 -10.30 -4.93 20.00
CA SER A 309 -10.94 -3.62 20.04
C SER A 309 -10.00 -2.55 20.62
N ILE A 310 -10.14 -1.33 20.12
CA ILE A 310 -9.41 -0.15 20.59
C ILE A 310 -10.43 0.84 21.16
N PRO A 311 -10.23 1.39 22.37
CA PRO A 311 -11.18 2.28 23.02
C PRO A 311 -11.37 3.57 22.23
N ASP A 312 -12.62 4.05 22.16
CA ASP A 312 -12.97 5.34 21.59
C ASP A 312 -12.71 6.48 22.58
N SER A 313 -11.44 6.69 22.96
CA SER A 313 -11.02 7.82 23.81
C SER A 313 -10.53 9.00 22.98
N SER A 314 -10.57 10.20 23.57
CA SER A 314 -10.10 11.44 22.95
C SER A 314 -8.61 11.37 22.63
N TYR A 315 -7.82 10.72 23.48
CA TYR A 315 -6.41 10.44 23.23
C TYR A 315 -6.20 9.60 21.96
N VAL A 316 -6.88 8.45 21.86
CA VAL A 316 -6.79 7.56 20.70
C VAL A 316 -7.27 8.26 19.42
N ASN A 317 -8.35 9.04 19.52
CA ASN A 317 -8.85 9.82 18.38
C ASN A 317 -7.86 10.89 17.93
N THR A 318 -7.14 11.51 18.87
CA THR A 318 -6.09 12.49 18.56
C THR A 318 -4.94 11.84 17.81
N LEU A 319 -4.45 10.69 18.28
CA LEU A 319 -3.39 9.95 17.58
C LEU A 319 -3.82 9.54 16.17
N ARG A 320 -5.05 9.01 16.02
CA ARG A 320 -5.61 8.62 14.72
C ARG A 320 -5.73 9.81 13.77
N TYR A 321 -6.11 10.99 14.28
CA TYR A 321 -6.24 12.21 13.50
C TYR A 321 -4.90 12.65 12.90
N PHE A 322 -3.85 12.81 13.71
CA PHE A 322 -2.54 13.24 13.22
C PHE A 322 -1.85 12.19 12.35
N ALA A 323 -2.01 10.91 12.69
CA ALA A 323 -1.53 9.82 11.83
C ALA A 323 -2.19 9.82 10.44
N LYS A 324 -3.51 10.09 10.37
CA LYS A 324 -4.24 10.23 9.09
C LYS A 324 -3.80 11.46 8.29
N MET A 325 -3.47 12.56 8.96
CA MET A 325 -2.94 13.77 8.32
C MET A 325 -1.48 13.64 7.89
N ARG A 326 -0.80 12.54 8.24
CA ARG A 326 0.64 12.32 8.04
C ARG A 326 1.50 13.40 8.70
N ASP A 327 1.00 13.96 9.79
CA ASP A 327 1.71 14.95 10.58
C ASP A 327 2.49 14.23 11.67
N GLU A 328 3.67 13.73 11.30
CA GLU A 328 4.52 12.93 12.18
C GLU A 328 5.05 13.76 13.35
N GLU A 329 5.38 15.04 13.11
CA GLU A 329 5.86 15.96 14.15
C GLU A 329 4.85 16.09 15.28
N PHE A 330 3.59 16.42 14.96
CA PHE A 330 2.54 16.51 15.99
C PHE A 330 2.18 15.16 16.59
N LEU A 331 2.21 14.07 15.81
CA LEU A 331 1.94 12.73 16.32
C LEU A 331 2.96 12.35 17.41
N PHE A 332 4.25 12.56 17.16
CA PHE A 332 5.31 12.26 18.12
C PHE A 332 5.30 13.22 19.32
N ASP A 333 5.02 14.51 19.11
CA ASP A 333 4.81 15.46 20.21
C ASP A 333 3.73 15.00 21.19
N ILE A 334 2.66 14.37 20.70
CA ILE A 334 1.58 13.82 21.54
C ILE A 334 2.02 12.52 22.21
N LEU A 335 2.74 11.65 21.50
CA LEU A 335 3.20 10.36 22.02
C LEU A 335 4.27 10.49 23.11
N GLU A 336 5.13 11.51 23.02
CA GLU A 336 6.17 11.83 23.99
C GLU A 336 5.69 12.75 25.12
N CYS A 337 4.42 13.16 25.09
CA CYS A 337 3.84 14.02 26.10
C CYS A 337 3.69 13.30 27.44
N ASP A 338 4.10 13.97 28.53
CA ASP A 338 3.98 13.46 29.91
C ASP A 338 2.53 13.42 30.45
N LEU A 339 1.54 13.88 29.66
CA LEU A 339 0.14 13.83 30.05
C LEU A 339 -0.39 12.39 29.95
N HIS A 340 -1.00 11.91 31.03
CA HIS A 340 -1.68 10.61 31.02
C HIS A 340 -2.87 10.62 30.03
N PRO A 341 -3.11 9.55 29.25
CA PRO A 341 -4.20 9.48 28.27
C PRO A 341 -5.59 9.86 28.78
N ASP A 342 -5.91 9.58 30.05
CA ASP A 342 -7.21 9.93 30.66
C ASP A 342 -7.45 11.46 30.74
N VAL A 343 -6.38 12.26 30.79
CA VAL A 343 -6.48 13.74 30.82
C VAL A 343 -7.12 14.26 29.53
N PHE A 344 -6.95 13.53 28.43
CA PHE A 344 -7.48 13.90 27.12
C PHE A 344 -9.00 13.81 27.05
N ASP A 345 -9.64 13.02 27.92
CA ASP A 345 -11.10 12.86 27.94
C ASP A 345 -11.84 13.94 28.76
N ASP A 346 -11.13 14.75 29.56
CA ASP A 346 -11.72 15.83 30.35
C ASP A 346 -11.54 17.21 29.71
N ILE A 347 -12.51 17.58 28.87
CA ILE A 347 -12.57 18.88 28.17
C ILE A 347 -12.54 20.08 29.14
N LYS A 348 -13.05 19.93 30.38
CA LYS A 348 -13.06 21.02 31.38
C LYS A 348 -11.68 21.18 32.02
N LEU A 349 -10.89 20.11 32.11
CA LEU A 349 -9.48 20.18 32.52
C LEU A 349 -8.59 20.75 31.44
N HIS A 350 -8.90 20.54 30.15
CA HIS A 350 -8.08 21.06 29.05
C HIS A 350 -7.85 22.56 29.12
N GLY A 351 -8.88 23.37 29.40
CA GLY A 351 -8.74 24.83 29.45
C GLY A 351 -7.77 25.28 30.54
N ARG A 352 -7.92 24.73 31.75
CA ARG A 352 -7.05 25.05 32.89
C ARG A 352 -5.62 24.55 32.67
N LEU A 353 -5.46 23.37 32.08
CA LEU A 353 -4.15 22.78 31.79
C LEU A 353 -3.43 23.48 30.63
N MET A 354 -4.15 24.00 29.64
CA MET A 354 -3.58 24.82 28.58
C MET A 354 -3.01 26.12 29.16
N ASP A 355 -3.78 26.82 29.99
CA ASP A 355 -3.34 28.07 30.64
C ASP A 355 -2.13 27.83 31.54
N SER A 356 -2.13 26.75 32.34
CA SER A 356 -1.00 26.40 33.20
C SER A 356 0.23 25.94 32.42
N SER A 357 0.04 25.19 31.32
CA SER A 357 1.15 24.68 30.49
C SER A 357 1.79 25.82 29.69
N ALA A 358 1.00 26.77 29.20
CA ALA A 358 1.50 27.98 28.55
C ALA A 358 2.29 28.86 29.54
N ALA A 359 1.77 29.04 30.77
CA ALA A 359 2.47 29.79 31.82
C ALA A 359 3.77 29.12 32.28
N ALA A 360 3.81 27.78 32.31
CA ALA A 360 4.99 27.00 32.69
C ALA A 360 5.99 26.76 31.54
N GLY A 361 5.69 27.21 30.32
CA GLY A 361 6.53 26.96 29.13
C GLY A 361 6.54 25.50 28.66
N ASN A 362 5.58 24.68 29.13
CA ASN A 362 5.44 23.29 28.70
C ASN A 362 4.67 23.21 27.37
N TRP A 363 5.40 23.48 26.27
CA TRP A 363 4.83 23.55 24.93
C TRP A 363 4.36 22.19 24.40
N SER A 364 4.95 21.07 24.82
CA SER A 364 4.50 19.73 24.40
C SER A 364 3.11 19.41 24.95
N ALA A 365 2.88 19.66 26.25
CA ALA A 365 1.57 19.52 26.88
C ALA A 365 0.51 20.46 26.26
N TYR A 366 0.89 21.71 25.99
CA TYR A 366 0.01 22.68 25.33
C TYR A 366 -0.37 22.24 23.90
N LYS A 367 0.60 21.85 23.07
CA LYS A 367 0.39 21.35 21.70
C LYS A 367 -0.51 20.12 21.70
N ALA A 368 -0.28 19.17 22.61
CA ALA A 368 -1.08 17.95 22.72
C ALA A 368 -2.55 18.25 23.00
N LEU A 369 -2.84 19.13 23.97
CA LEU A 369 -4.22 19.53 24.30
C LEU A 369 -4.90 20.28 23.15
N VAL A 370 -4.17 21.14 22.42
CA VAL A 370 -4.70 21.83 21.23
C VAL A 370 -5.04 20.83 20.14
N GLY A 371 -4.13 19.87 19.89
CA GLY A 371 -4.35 18.79 18.94
C GLY A 371 -5.59 17.96 19.24
N THR A 372 -5.85 17.68 20.51
CA THR A 372 -7.06 16.96 20.94
C THR A 372 -8.34 17.74 20.69
N ARG A 373 -8.32 19.06 20.89
CA ARG A 373 -9.46 19.91 20.53
C ARG A 373 -9.70 19.92 19.02
N LEU A 374 -8.64 19.99 18.22
CA LEU A 374 -8.74 19.92 16.75
C LEU A 374 -9.33 18.59 16.29
N ALA A 375 -8.83 17.46 16.80
CA ALA A 375 -9.37 16.13 16.52
C ALA A 375 -10.85 16.00 16.94
N THR A 376 -11.23 16.59 18.07
CA THR A 376 -12.62 16.60 18.56
C THR A 376 -13.54 17.43 17.65
N ILE A 377 -13.08 18.61 17.22
CA ILE A 377 -13.81 19.48 16.29
C ILE A 377 -13.99 18.77 14.94
N ASP A 378 -12.94 18.13 14.42
CA ASP A 378 -13.01 17.37 13.17
C ASP A 378 -14.05 16.24 13.25
N LYS A 379 -13.99 15.42 14.31
CA LYS A 379 -14.93 14.31 14.55
C LYS A 379 -16.37 14.80 14.70
N THR A 380 -16.60 15.89 15.44
CA THR A 380 -17.94 16.45 15.65
C THR A 380 -18.50 17.10 14.39
N THR A 381 -17.66 17.81 13.63
CA THR A 381 -18.02 18.40 12.33
C THR A 381 -18.41 17.32 11.33
N GLY A 382 -17.66 16.22 11.27
CA GLY A 382 -18.00 15.07 10.43
C GLY A 382 -19.35 14.44 10.80
N LYS A 383 -19.62 14.24 12.09
CA LYS A 383 -20.93 13.74 12.57
C LYS A 383 -22.08 14.68 12.22
N ALA A 384 -21.89 15.99 12.42
CA ALA A 384 -22.90 17.00 12.12
C ALA A 384 -23.21 17.07 10.61
N ALA A 385 -22.18 17.07 9.76
CA ALA A 385 -22.33 17.05 8.31
C ALA A 385 -23.07 15.79 7.82
N ASN A 386 -22.72 14.62 8.36
CA ASN A 386 -23.39 13.36 8.05
C ASN A 386 -24.88 13.38 8.46
N MET A 387 -25.20 13.91 9.64
CA MET A 387 -26.59 14.05 10.10
C MET A 387 -27.39 15.02 9.23
N LEU A 388 -26.79 16.17 8.88
CA LEU A 388 -27.41 17.15 7.99
C LEU A 388 -27.67 16.54 6.60
N LEU A 389 -26.69 15.85 6.04
CA LEU A 389 -26.84 15.14 4.77
C LEU A 389 -27.98 14.11 4.83
N GLN A 390 -28.08 13.33 5.91
CA GLN A 390 -29.17 12.38 6.12
C GLN A 390 -30.54 13.06 6.08
N THR A 391 -30.69 14.21 6.74
CA THR A 391 -31.96 14.93 6.78
C THR A 391 -32.40 15.40 5.39
N HIS A 392 -31.48 15.97 4.59
CA HIS A 392 -31.78 16.39 3.22
C HIS A 392 -32.09 15.19 2.29
N ILE A 393 -31.41 14.05 2.47
CA ILE A 393 -31.72 12.81 1.72
C ILE A 393 -33.15 12.35 2.00
N LEU A 394 -33.53 12.27 3.28
CA LEU A 394 -34.87 11.81 3.69
C LEU A 394 -35.98 12.76 3.22
N GLN A 395 -35.70 14.06 3.17
CA GLN A 395 -36.63 15.08 2.66
C GLN A 395 -36.69 15.13 1.12
N GLY A 396 -35.73 14.52 0.42
CA GLY A 396 -35.60 14.63 -1.04
C GLY A 396 -35.17 16.03 -1.50
N ASP A 397 -34.49 16.79 -0.65
CA ASP A 397 -33.97 18.12 -0.97
C ASP A 397 -32.62 18.03 -1.69
N TYR A 398 -32.67 17.91 -3.01
CA TYR A 398 -31.49 17.78 -3.86
C TYR A 398 -30.51 18.95 -3.75
N GLN A 399 -31.02 20.18 -3.55
CA GLN A 399 -30.15 21.35 -3.42
C GLN A 399 -29.41 21.34 -2.08
N GLY A 400 -30.09 20.94 -1.01
CA GLY A 400 -29.46 20.70 0.29
C GLY A 400 -28.39 19.60 0.21
N ILE A 401 -28.70 18.47 -0.44
CA ILE A 401 -27.73 17.39 -0.65
C ILE A 401 -26.47 17.90 -1.37
N GLN A 402 -26.62 18.61 -2.48
CA GLN A 402 -25.50 19.14 -3.25
C GLN A 402 -24.63 20.10 -2.44
N ARG A 403 -25.24 21.02 -1.69
CA ARG A 403 -24.52 21.98 -0.84
C ARG A 403 -23.73 21.29 0.25
N VAL A 404 -24.35 20.36 0.99
CA VAL A 404 -23.67 19.63 2.06
C VAL A 404 -22.53 18.78 1.48
N LEU A 405 -22.71 18.16 0.32
CA LEU A 405 -21.64 17.44 -0.36
C LEU A 405 -20.49 18.36 -0.80
N ASP A 406 -20.77 19.56 -1.28
CA ASP A 406 -19.70 20.51 -1.64
C ASP A 406 -18.97 21.03 -0.38
N ASP A 407 -19.68 21.31 0.72
CA ASP A 407 -19.08 21.69 2.00
C ASP A 407 -18.22 20.55 2.58
N MET A 408 -18.73 19.32 2.55
CA MET A 408 -17.96 18.13 2.97
C MET A 408 -16.70 17.96 2.12
N ARG A 409 -16.76 18.26 0.81
CA ARG A 409 -15.57 18.20 -0.06
C ARG A 409 -14.57 19.28 0.32
N ALA A 410 -15.04 20.51 0.52
CA ALA A 410 -14.18 21.64 0.91
C ALA A 410 -13.48 21.38 2.25
N LEU A 411 -14.19 20.76 3.19
CA LEU A 411 -13.68 20.40 4.51
C LEU A 411 -12.98 19.03 4.57
N LYS A 412 -12.83 18.33 3.43
CA LYS A 412 -12.23 16.99 3.33
C LYS A 412 -12.89 15.93 4.26
N ILE A 413 -14.18 16.07 4.52
CA ILE A 413 -14.96 15.13 5.34
C ILE A 413 -15.32 13.92 4.47
N THR A 414 -15.07 12.71 4.99
CA THR A 414 -15.37 11.46 4.30
C THR A 414 -16.84 11.07 4.42
N LEU A 415 -17.44 10.61 3.32
CA LEU A 415 -18.78 10.03 3.29
C LEU A 415 -18.78 8.63 3.92
N ASN A 416 -19.81 8.32 4.70
CA ASN A 416 -20.00 6.98 5.25
C ASN A 416 -20.77 6.05 4.28
N LYS A 417 -20.75 4.75 4.59
CA LYS A 417 -21.41 3.73 3.75
C LYS A 417 -22.92 3.81 3.78
N GLU A 418 -23.48 4.07 4.95
CA GLU A 418 -24.93 4.13 5.14
C GLU A 418 -25.57 5.27 4.34
N LEU A 419 -25.00 6.48 4.36
CA LEU A 419 -25.54 7.63 3.61
C LEU A 419 -25.38 7.42 2.11
N SER A 420 -24.25 6.87 1.67
CA SER A 420 -24.04 6.54 0.26
C SER A 420 -25.09 5.53 -0.23
N ASN A 421 -25.38 4.50 0.56
CA ASN A 421 -26.46 3.54 0.27
C ASN A 421 -27.85 4.18 0.24
N LEU A 422 -28.13 5.14 1.13
CA LEU A 422 -29.38 5.91 1.09
C LEU A 422 -29.47 6.76 -0.18
N MET A 423 -28.36 7.36 -0.63
CA MET A 423 -28.32 8.11 -1.88
C MET A 423 -28.54 7.21 -3.10
N PHE A 424 -27.96 6.01 -3.13
CA PHE A 424 -28.22 5.03 -4.20
C PHE A 424 -29.70 4.62 -4.24
N LYS A 425 -30.32 4.38 -3.07
CA LYS A 425 -31.77 4.13 -2.98
C LYS A 425 -32.58 5.31 -3.50
N LEU A 426 -32.25 6.54 -3.08
CA LEU A 426 -32.90 7.76 -3.56
C LEU A 426 -32.84 7.87 -5.10
N ILE A 427 -31.67 7.60 -5.71
CA ILE A 427 -31.50 7.62 -7.16
C ILE A 427 -32.42 6.58 -7.83
N LEU A 428 -32.41 5.34 -7.34
CA LEU A 428 -33.21 4.25 -7.90
C LEU A 428 -34.73 4.47 -7.76
N ASP A 429 -35.16 5.12 -6.68
CA ASP A 429 -36.58 5.41 -6.42
C ASP A 429 -37.09 6.61 -7.23
N LYS A 430 -36.24 7.64 -7.42
CA LYS A 430 -36.64 8.93 -8.01
C LYS A 430 -36.39 9.03 -9.51
N VAL A 431 -35.49 8.21 -10.07
CA VAL A 431 -35.32 8.12 -11.52
C VAL A 431 -36.40 7.21 -12.10
N PRO A 432 -37.36 7.74 -12.88
CA PRO A 432 -38.46 6.93 -13.38
C PRO A 432 -37.92 5.91 -14.37
N ARG A 433 -38.22 4.63 -14.13
CA ARG A 433 -37.92 3.56 -15.08
C ARG A 433 -38.62 3.82 -16.41
N HIS A 434 -39.87 4.26 -16.39
CA HIS A 434 -40.68 4.55 -17.58
C HIS A 434 -41.14 6.01 -17.58
N PRO A 435 -40.30 6.96 -18.02
CA PRO A 435 -40.69 8.36 -18.06
C PRO A 435 -41.85 8.57 -19.03
N LYS A 436 -42.83 9.39 -18.61
CA LYS A 436 -43.96 9.82 -19.46
C LYS A 436 -43.65 11.21 -20.00
N GLY A 437 -43.74 11.39 -21.32
CA GLY A 437 -43.44 12.66 -22.01
C GLY A 437 -41.97 12.83 -22.39
N ASN A 438 -41.64 13.94 -23.05
CA ASN A 438 -40.32 14.22 -23.62
C ASN A 438 -39.43 15.15 -22.77
N ARG A 439 -39.95 15.71 -21.66
CA ARG A 439 -39.17 16.60 -20.79
C ARG A 439 -38.47 15.79 -19.71
N PRO A 440 -37.16 16.03 -19.47
CA PRO A 440 -36.46 15.38 -18.37
C PRO A 440 -37.09 15.83 -17.05
N PRO A 441 -37.42 14.91 -16.13
CA PRO A 441 -37.81 15.29 -14.79
C PRO A 441 -36.60 15.97 -14.13
N LYS A 442 -36.83 17.06 -13.39
CA LYS A 442 -35.77 17.79 -12.67
C LYS A 442 -34.91 16.84 -11.81
N SER A 443 -35.55 15.84 -11.21
CA SER A 443 -34.90 14.77 -10.42
C SER A 443 -33.84 13.98 -11.19
N LEU A 444 -33.94 13.83 -12.53
CA LEU A 444 -32.93 13.12 -13.31
C LEU A 444 -31.61 13.91 -13.36
N ILE A 445 -31.68 15.22 -13.57
CA ILE A 445 -30.52 16.10 -13.62
C ILE A 445 -29.85 16.15 -12.24
N ASP A 446 -30.67 16.28 -11.19
CA ASP A 446 -30.20 16.30 -9.81
C ASP A 446 -29.50 14.97 -9.44
N CYS A 447 -30.07 13.82 -9.82
CA CYS A 447 -29.46 12.51 -9.60
C CYS A 447 -28.14 12.32 -10.37
N ILE A 448 -28.04 12.79 -11.62
CA ILE A 448 -26.78 12.75 -12.37
C ILE A 448 -25.70 13.57 -11.64
N SER A 449 -26.06 14.77 -11.17
CA SER A 449 -25.15 15.64 -10.42
C SER A 449 -24.69 14.98 -9.11
N ILE A 450 -25.61 14.34 -8.38
CA ILE A 450 -25.29 13.58 -7.17
C ILE A 450 -24.29 12.45 -7.49
N CYS A 451 -24.54 11.64 -8.52
CA CYS A 451 -23.62 10.56 -8.89
C CYS A 451 -22.22 11.11 -9.23
N ARG A 452 -22.14 12.23 -9.97
CA ARG A 452 -20.86 12.89 -10.28
C ARG A 452 -20.13 13.38 -9.03
N GLN A 453 -20.85 13.96 -8.08
CA GLN A 453 -20.29 14.37 -6.79
C GLN A 453 -19.79 13.15 -6.00
N LEU A 454 -20.57 12.06 -5.90
CA LEU A 454 -20.13 10.82 -5.25
C LEU A 454 -18.85 10.27 -5.88
N SER A 455 -18.81 10.19 -7.22
CA SER A 455 -17.60 9.78 -7.94
C SER A 455 -16.39 10.69 -7.70
N SER A 456 -16.59 11.97 -7.35
CA SER A 456 -15.49 12.86 -6.97
C SER A 456 -14.97 12.67 -5.54
N PHE A 457 -15.76 12.04 -4.67
CA PHE A 457 -15.34 11.57 -3.34
C PHE A 457 -14.65 10.20 -3.40
N ASP A 458 -14.37 9.69 -4.60
CA ASP A 458 -13.90 8.31 -4.82
C ASP A 458 -14.89 7.25 -4.27
N VAL A 459 -16.17 7.63 -4.11
CA VAL A 459 -17.25 6.73 -3.75
C VAL A 459 -17.76 6.06 -5.03
N PRO A 460 -17.57 4.73 -5.19
CA PRO A 460 -17.98 4.06 -6.40
C PRO A 460 -19.50 3.95 -6.47
N VAL A 461 -20.08 4.51 -7.52
CA VAL A 461 -21.52 4.44 -7.78
C VAL A 461 -21.84 3.09 -8.44
N PRO A 462 -22.83 2.32 -7.91
CA PRO A 462 -23.23 1.04 -8.48
C PRO A 462 -23.64 1.14 -9.95
N VAL A 463 -23.27 0.16 -10.77
CA VAL A 463 -23.64 0.06 -12.20
C VAL A 463 -25.15 0.17 -12.40
N ILE A 464 -25.96 -0.38 -11.50
CA ILE A 464 -27.42 -0.33 -11.59
C ILE A 464 -27.97 1.12 -11.54
N CYS A 465 -27.33 2.02 -10.80
CA CYS A 465 -27.73 3.44 -10.72
C CYS A 465 -27.49 4.12 -12.08
N TRP A 466 -26.28 3.94 -12.61
CA TRP A 466 -25.90 4.45 -13.93
C TRP A 466 -26.78 3.87 -15.05
N LYS A 467 -27.03 2.56 -15.06
CA LYS A 467 -27.96 1.94 -16.02
C LYS A 467 -29.33 2.60 -15.97
N THR A 468 -29.89 2.79 -14.78
CA THR A 468 -31.22 3.38 -14.61
C THR A 468 -31.28 4.79 -15.22
N ILE A 469 -30.25 5.60 -14.99
CA ILE A 469 -30.10 6.95 -15.58
C ILE A 469 -29.99 6.87 -17.11
N LEU A 470 -29.09 6.03 -17.64
CA LEU A 470 -28.86 5.88 -19.08
C LEU A 470 -30.14 5.41 -19.82
N TYR A 471 -30.84 4.42 -19.26
CA TYR A 471 -32.13 3.96 -19.81
C TYR A 471 -33.20 5.06 -19.77
N CYS A 472 -33.21 5.90 -18.74
CA CYS A 472 -34.15 7.02 -18.63
C CYS A 472 -33.88 8.06 -19.73
N LEU A 473 -32.62 8.48 -19.91
CA LEU A 473 -32.20 9.42 -20.95
C LEU A 473 -32.53 8.91 -22.36
N GLY A 474 -32.27 7.63 -22.62
CA GLY A 474 -32.60 6.98 -23.88
C GLY A 474 -34.11 6.95 -24.18
N ARG A 475 -34.93 6.60 -23.18
CA ARG A 475 -36.40 6.57 -23.31
C ARG A 475 -37.03 7.95 -23.51
N LEU A 476 -36.42 8.99 -22.94
CA LEU A 476 -36.78 10.40 -23.17
C LEU A 476 -36.29 10.92 -24.53
N GLY A 477 -35.49 10.14 -25.26
CA GLY A 477 -34.87 10.55 -26.51
C GLY A 477 -33.75 11.59 -26.33
N ARG A 478 -33.19 11.80 -25.14
CA ARG A 478 -32.08 12.75 -24.92
C ARG A 478 -30.74 12.14 -25.36
N LEU A 479 -30.61 11.80 -26.64
CA LEU A 479 -29.47 11.05 -27.16
C LEU A 479 -28.13 11.78 -27.02
N ASN A 480 -28.12 13.12 -27.06
CA ASN A 480 -26.88 13.90 -26.86
C ASN A 480 -26.38 13.77 -25.41
N GLU A 481 -27.25 14.00 -24.42
CA GLU A 481 -26.90 13.83 -23.00
C GLU A 481 -26.52 12.38 -22.68
N LEU A 482 -27.23 11.42 -23.30
CA LEU A 482 -26.88 10.01 -23.20
C LEU A 482 -25.47 9.75 -23.73
N HIS A 483 -25.15 10.26 -24.91
CA HIS A 483 -23.83 10.11 -25.53
C HIS A 483 -22.71 10.72 -24.68
N GLU A 484 -22.90 11.96 -24.20
CA GLU A 484 -21.96 12.64 -23.32
C GLU A 484 -21.72 11.86 -22.04
N LEU A 485 -22.78 11.37 -21.38
CA LEU A 485 -22.65 10.58 -20.16
C LEU A 485 -21.98 9.23 -20.41
N CYS A 486 -22.23 8.59 -21.56
CA CYS A 486 -21.53 7.36 -21.94
C CYS A 486 -20.02 7.58 -22.09
N LEU A 487 -19.60 8.69 -22.72
CA LEU A 487 -18.19 9.06 -22.83
C LEU A 487 -17.57 9.37 -21.47
N GLU A 488 -18.30 10.09 -20.61
CA GLU A 488 -17.86 10.39 -19.24
C GLU A 488 -17.62 9.11 -18.43
N LEU A 489 -18.52 8.12 -18.53
CA LEU A 489 -18.37 6.83 -17.85
C LEU A 489 -17.23 6.00 -18.44
N LEU A 490 -17.02 6.05 -19.77
CA LEU A 490 -15.86 5.41 -20.39
C LEU A 490 -14.56 6.00 -19.84
N ASP A 491 -14.44 7.32 -19.78
CA ASP A 491 -13.28 8.00 -19.22
C ASP A 491 -13.14 7.73 -17.72
N TYR A 492 -14.24 7.62 -16.98
CA TYR A 492 -14.26 7.26 -15.55
C TYR A 492 -13.55 5.92 -15.30
N TYR A 493 -13.93 4.88 -16.04
CA TYR A 493 -13.41 3.52 -15.81
C TYR A 493 -12.07 3.23 -16.51
N THR A 494 -11.56 4.13 -17.37
CA THR A 494 -10.33 3.89 -18.14
C THR A 494 -9.20 4.89 -17.91
N LYS A 495 -9.52 6.17 -17.63
CA LYS A 495 -8.54 7.27 -17.61
C LYS A 495 -8.53 8.07 -16.31
N ARG A 496 -9.60 8.00 -15.51
CA ARG A 496 -9.73 8.85 -14.32
C ARG A 496 -8.65 8.53 -13.30
N ARG A 497 -8.08 9.59 -12.71
CA ARG A 497 -7.22 9.49 -11.54
C ARG A 497 -8.09 9.20 -10.31
N SER A 498 -7.92 8.03 -9.71
CA SER A 498 -8.49 7.72 -8.39
C SER A 498 -7.49 8.07 -7.29
N ALA A 499 -7.89 7.88 -6.02
CA ALA A 499 -6.97 8.02 -4.89
C ALA A 499 -5.78 7.04 -4.97
N ARG A 500 -5.93 5.94 -5.72
CA ARG A 500 -4.88 4.93 -5.92
C ARG A 500 -4.40 4.95 -7.38
N PRO A 501 -3.21 5.49 -7.68
CA PRO A 501 -2.69 5.54 -9.05
C PRO A 501 -2.71 4.18 -9.75
N GLY A 502 -3.19 4.12 -10.98
CA GLY A 502 -3.29 2.88 -11.77
C GLY A 502 -4.50 1.99 -11.42
N PHE A 503 -5.39 2.46 -10.54
CA PHE A 503 -6.60 1.75 -10.16
C PHE A 503 -7.86 2.60 -10.33
N VAL A 504 -9.02 1.94 -10.38
CA VAL A 504 -10.35 2.55 -10.42
C VAL A 504 -11.22 1.94 -9.32
N PRO A 505 -11.97 2.74 -8.54
CA PRO A 505 -12.89 2.21 -7.54
C PRO A 505 -14.13 1.60 -8.18
N VAL A 506 -14.53 0.42 -7.70
CA VAL A 506 -15.70 -0.32 -8.15
C VAL A 506 -16.53 -0.72 -6.95
N HIS A 507 -17.84 -0.55 -7.07
CA HIS A 507 -18.77 -0.82 -5.99
C HIS A 507 -18.85 -2.32 -5.71
N LEU A 508 -19.05 -2.73 -4.45
CA LEU A 508 -19.06 -4.14 -4.06
C LEU A 508 -20.08 -4.99 -4.85
N LEU A 509 -21.25 -4.41 -5.17
CA LEU A 509 -22.29 -5.09 -5.96
C LEU A 509 -21.90 -5.40 -7.40
N ASP A 510 -20.89 -4.71 -7.94
CA ASP A 510 -20.47 -4.86 -9.33
C ASP A 510 -19.23 -5.75 -9.47
N LEU A 511 -18.71 -6.27 -8.35
CA LEU A 511 -17.50 -7.10 -8.29
C LEU A 511 -17.84 -8.60 -8.23
N PRO A 512 -16.93 -9.46 -8.71
CA PRO A 512 -17.03 -10.92 -8.54
C PRO A 512 -17.09 -11.34 -7.07
N GLU A 513 -17.82 -12.44 -6.79
CA GLU A 513 -17.97 -13.00 -5.43
C GLU A 513 -16.63 -13.32 -4.76
N SER A 514 -15.68 -13.88 -5.50
CA SER A 514 -14.32 -14.20 -5.01
C SER A 514 -13.54 -12.99 -4.49
N MET A 515 -13.93 -11.77 -4.89
CA MET A 515 -13.34 -10.54 -4.38
C MET A 515 -14.13 -9.95 -3.20
N THR A 516 -15.44 -10.22 -3.12
CA THR A 516 -16.33 -9.59 -2.14
C THR A 516 -16.51 -10.43 -0.89
N GLU A 517 -16.65 -11.76 -1.00
CA GLU A 517 -16.79 -12.70 0.12
C GLU A 517 -15.80 -12.43 1.26
N PRO A 518 -14.49 -12.22 1.01
CA PRO A 518 -13.53 -12.09 2.10
C PRO A 518 -13.54 -10.72 2.78
N VAL A 519 -14.33 -9.77 2.29
CA VAL A 519 -14.38 -8.39 2.78
C VAL A 519 -15.80 -7.95 3.16
N GLN A 520 -16.75 -8.89 3.23
CA GLN A 520 -18.15 -8.60 3.58
C GLN A 520 -18.28 -8.02 4.99
N ASP A 521 -17.44 -8.47 5.93
CA ASP A 521 -17.46 -8.06 7.33
C ASP A 521 -16.70 -6.75 7.59
N VAL A 522 -16.06 -6.15 6.58
CA VAL A 522 -15.32 -4.90 6.74
C VAL A 522 -16.29 -3.73 6.86
N GLU A 523 -16.32 -3.11 8.04
CA GLU A 523 -17.14 -1.94 8.31
C GLU A 523 -16.80 -0.77 7.36
N ASN A 524 -17.83 -0.04 6.93
CA ASN A 524 -17.71 1.13 6.05
C ASN A 524 -17.03 0.93 4.68
N LEU A 525 -16.76 -0.31 4.25
CA LEU A 525 -16.21 -0.58 2.93
C LEU A 525 -17.26 -0.33 1.83
N MET A 526 -16.97 0.63 0.94
CA MET A 526 -17.83 1.05 -0.17
C MET A 526 -17.59 0.31 -1.48
N GLY A 527 -16.36 -0.16 -1.67
CA GLY A 527 -15.93 -0.78 -2.91
C GLY A 527 -14.47 -1.17 -2.85
N LEU A 528 -14.02 -1.87 -3.88
CA LEU A 528 -12.62 -2.26 -4.04
C LEU A 528 -12.04 -1.58 -5.28
N TYR A 529 -10.73 -1.46 -5.28
CA TYR A 529 -9.97 -0.94 -6.41
C TYR A 529 -9.61 -2.07 -7.35
N ILE A 530 -9.89 -1.89 -8.65
CA ILE A 530 -9.40 -2.77 -9.72
C ILE A 530 -8.37 -2.03 -10.58
N PRO A 531 -7.38 -2.71 -11.17
CA PRO A 531 -6.43 -2.06 -12.07
C PRO A 531 -7.14 -1.34 -13.23
N SER A 532 -6.71 -0.13 -13.59
CA SER A 532 -7.30 0.64 -14.70
C SER A 532 -7.03 0.00 -16.07
N THR A 533 -6.05 -0.90 -16.15
CA THR A 533 -5.73 -1.68 -17.35
C THR A 533 -6.63 -2.91 -17.50
N THR A 534 -7.51 -3.19 -16.54
CA THR A 534 -8.46 -4.32 -16.62
C THR A 534 -9.25 -4.23 -17.91
N PRO A 535 -9.24 -5.26 -18.79
CA PRO A 535 -9.90 -5.16 -20.08
C PRO A 535 -11.41 -4.96 -19.95
N PRO A 536 -12.00 -3.96 -20.64
CA PRO A 536 -13.43 -3.64 -20.52
C PRO A 536 -14.35 -4.68 -21.16
N ARG A 537 -13.77 -5.67 -21.86
CA ARG A 537 -14.49 -6.80 -22.47
C ARG A 537 -14.79 -7.94 -21.50
N LEU A 538 -14.19 -7.92 -20.30
CA LEU A 538 -14.43 -8.97 -19.30
C LEU A 538 -15.87 -8.86 -18.76
N PRO A 539 -16.62 -9.97 -18.61
CA PRO A 539 -18.02 -9.93 -18.20
C PRO A 539 -18.27 -9.18 -16.88
N SER A 540 -17.36 -9.37 -15.91
CA SER A 540 -17.43 -8.74 -14.60
C SER A 540 -16.97 -7.27 -14.60
N HIS A 541 -16.44 -6.75 -15.70
CA HIS A 541 -16.00 -5.35 -15.78
C HIS A 541 -17.20 -4.40 -15.78
N PRO A 542 -17.20 -3.30 -14.98
CA PRO A 542 -18.34 -2.37 -14.90
C PRO A 542 -18.79 -1.81 -16.25
N LEU A 543 -17.86 -1.47 -17.15
CA LEU A 543 -18.19 -1.05 -18.52
C LEU A 543 -18.92 -2.13 -19.32
N PHE A 544 -18.50 -3.41 -19.22
CA PHE A 544 -19.20 -4.50 -19.90
C PHE A 544 -20.62 -4.64 -19.36
N GLN A 545 -20.76 -4.56 -18.04
CA GLN A 545 -22.06 -4.60 -17.39
C GLN A 545 -22.92 -3.41 -17.87
N LEU A 546 -22.42 -2.18 -17.83
CA LEU A 546 -23.14 -0.97 -18.28
C LEU A 546 -23.62 -1.07 -19.73
N PHE A 547 -22.74 -1.49 -20.63
CA PHE A 547 -22.98 -1.56 -22.07
C PHE A 547 -23.31 -2.98 -22.54
N ASP A 548 -24.12 -3.69 -21.76
CA ASP A 548 -24.58 -5.04 -22.12
C ASP A 548 -25.36 -5.07 -23.44
N SER A 549 -25.52 -6.27 -24.01
CA SER A 549 -26.21 -6.47 -25.30
C SER A 549 -27.65 -5.93 -25.30
N LYS A 550 -28.31 -5.93 -24.13
CA LYS A 550 -29.67 -5.40 -23.95
C LYS A 550 -29.70 -3.88 -24.05
N PHE A 551 -28.74 -3.19 -23.45
CA PHE A 551 -28.60 -1.75 -23.52
C PHE A 551 -28.23 -1.31 -24.93
N GLN A 552 -27.27 -1.99 -25.58
CA GLN A 552 -26.90 -1.74 -26.97
C GLN A 552 -28.11 -1.87 -27.91
N GLY A 553 -28.89 -2.96 -27.79
CA GLY A 553 -30.12 -3.13 -28.57
C GLY A 553 -31.18 -2.06 -28.27
N SER A 554 -31.22 -1.53 -27.05
CA SER A 554 -32.12 -0.43 -26.68
C SER A 554 -31.68 0.90 -27.29
N MET A 555 -30.38 1.20 -27.30
CA MET A 555 -29.83 2.37 -27.98
C MET A 555 -30.20 2.40 -29.47
N THR A 556 -30.03 1.28 -30.16
CA THR A 556 -30.41 1.14 -31.58
C THR A 556 -31.89 1.44 -31.79
N ARG A 557 -32.77 0.89 -30.94
CA ARG A 557 -34.22 1.18 -31.02
C ARG A 557 -34.55 2.65 -30.77
N TRP A 558 -33.89 3.31 -29.82
CA TRP A 558 -34.13 4.74 -29.56
C TRP A 558 -33.65 5.63 -30.70
N ALA A 559 -32.53 5.26 -31.35
CA ALA A 559 -32.03 5.98 -32.52
C ALA A 559 -33.02 5.89 -33.70
N PHE A 560 -33.50 4.69 -34.03
CA PHE A 560 -34.45 4.48 -35.14
C PHE A 560 -35.88 4.99 -34.88
N ARG A 561 -36.28 5.18 -33.62
CA ARG A 561 -37.58 5.82 -33.31
C ARG A 561 -37.59 7.34 -33.55
N ARG A 562 -36.42 7.93 -33.81
CA ARG A 562 -36.25 9.38 -33.97
C ARG A 562 -35.94 9.79 -35.41
N THR A 563 -35.51 8.86 -36.25
CA THR A 563 -35.54 8.95 -37.72
C THR A 563 -36.94 8.64 -38.21
#